data_AF-A0AAV6A6Y6-F1
#
_entry.id   AF-A0AAV6A6Y6-F1
#
_cell.length_a   1.000
_cell.length_b   1.000
_cell.length_c   1.000
_cell.angle_alpha   90.00
_cell.angle_beta   90.00
_cell.angle_gamma   90.00
#
_symmetry.space_group_name_H-M   'P 1'
#
loop_
_entity.id
_entity.type
_entity.pdbx_description
1 polymer ?
#
loop_
_entity_poly.entity_id
_entity_poly.type
_entity_poly.pdbx_seq_one_letter_code
_entity_poly.pdbx_strand_id
1 'polypeptide(L)'
;GQPDSPTKEERYNLRTAEDGTFKFPNVLPGPYMLTNRVAGEPTWRLRVVLKPSEERELNLGPGNNLSAQDDFPQFRQAKPPSG
;
A
#
# COMPACT_ATOMS: atom_id res chain seq x y z
N GLY A 1 1.95 -5.35 -5.25
CA GLY A 1 1.79 -6.60 -4.53
C GLY A 1 2.57 -6.52 -3.24
N GLN A 2 2.26 -7.38 -2.29
CA GLN A 2 3.18 -7.54 -1.16
C GLN A 2 4.45 -8.25 -1.66
N PRO A 3 5.66 -7.77 -1.31
CA PRO A 3 6.90 -8.49 -1.60
C PRO A 3 6.88 -9.92 -1.03
N ASP A 4 7.49 -10.85 -1.77
CA ASP A 4 7.56 -12.29 -1.44
C ASP A 4 6.20 -12.98 -1.27
N SER A 5 5.18 -12.48 -1.97
CA SER A 5 3.83 -13.05 -1.96
C SER A 5 3.34 -13.42 -3.37
N PRO A 6 2.23 -14.17 -3.51
CA PRO A 6 1.65 -14.48 -4.81
C PRO A 6 1.27 -13.24 -5.64
N THR A 7 1.03 -12.08 -5.02
CA THR A 7 0.68 -10.84 -5.72
C THR A 7 1.90 -9.98 -6.04
N LYS A 8 3.13 -10.44 -5.79
CA LYS A 8 4.35 -9.60 -5.85
C LYS A 8 4.50 -8.80 -7.14
N GLU A 9 4.07 -9.36 -8.29
CA GLU A 9 4.14 -8.71 -9.61
C GLU A 9 2.99 -7.73 -9.88
N GLU A 10 1.93 -7.77 -9.08
CA GLU A 10 0.76 -6.92 -9.25
C GLU A 10 1.08 -5.47 -8.88
N ARG A 11 0.70 -4.50 -9.71
CA ARG A 11 0.85 -3.09 -9.35
C ARG A 11 -0.32 -2.27 -9.86
N TYR A 12 -0.97 -1.58 -8.94
CA TYR A 12 -2.05 -0.66 -9.24
C TYR A 12 -1.63 0.74 -8.78
N ASN A 13 -1.53 1.70 -9.71
CA ASN A 13 -1.30 3.09 -9.37
C ASN A 13 -2.49 3.90 -9.89
N LEU A 14 -3.10 4.69 -9.01
CA LEU A 14 -4.22 5.57 -9.34
C LEU A 14 -3.96 6.95 -8.75
N ARG A 15 -4.55 7.97 -9.37
CA ARG A 15 -4.62 9.31 -8.79
C ARG A 15 -5.87 9.39 -7.92
N THR A 16 -5.71 9.83 -6.67
CA THR A 16 -6.82 10.15 -5.77
C THR A 16 -7.71 11.23 -6.39
N ALA A 17 -9.02 11.11 -6.25
CA ALA A 17 -9.98 12.15 -6.63
C ALA A 17 -9.81 13.41 -5.78
N GLU A 18 -10.43 14.52 -6.20
CA GLU A 18 -10.32 15.82 -5.51
C GLU A 18 -10.83 15.76 -4.05
N ASP A 19 -11.80 14.88 -3.79
CA ASP A 19 -12.39 14.65 -2.46
C ASP A 19 -11.55 13.70 -1.57
N GLY A 20 -10.40 13.23 -2.05
CA GLY A 20 -9.54 12.31 -1.31
C GLY A 20 -9.90 10.82 -1.48
N THR A 21 -10.94 10.49 -2.25
CA THR A 21 -11.35 9.10 -2.47
C THR A 21 -10.54 8.42 -3.58
N PHE A 22 -10.45 7.10 -3.50
CA PHE A 22 -9.90 6.26 -4.57
C PHE A 22 -10.58 4.88 -4.53
N LYS A 23 -10.69 4.24 -5.69
CA LYS A 23 -11.23 2.88 -5.81
C LYS A 23 -10.35 2.06 -6.75
N PHE A 24 -9.94 0.89 -6.29
CA PHE A 24 -9.26 -0.10 -7.13
C PHE A 24 -10.28 -1.16 -7.58
N PRO A 25 -10.76 -1.13 -8.83
CA PRO A 25 -11.65 -2.17 -9.33
C PRO A 25 -10.86 -3.44 -9.66
N ASN A 26 -11.49 -4.60 -9.47
CA ASN A 26 -10.99 -5.92 -9.92
C ASN A 26 -9.60 -6.30 -9.39
N VAL A 27 -9.28 -5.93 -8.14
CA VAL A 27 -8.03 -6.35 -7.50
C VAL A 27 -8.09 -7.84 -7.22
N LEU A 28 -7.08 -8.58 -7.67
CA LEU A 28 -6.98 -10.01 -7.41
C LEU A 28 -6.89 -10.28 -5.90
N PRO A 29 -7.52 -11.34 -5.38
CA PRO A 29 -7.38 -11.73 -3.98
C PRO A 29 -5.92 -11.97 -3.60
N GLY A 30 -5.55 -11.56 -2.39
CA GLY A 30 -4.21 -11.77 -1.86
C GLY A 30 -3.71 -10.63 -0.99
N PRO A 31 -2.48 -10.76 -0.47
CA PRO A 31 -1.83 -9.72 0.31
C PRO A 31 -1.30 -8.59 -0.57
N TYR A 32 -1.40 -7.35 -0.13
CA TYR A 32 -0.89 -6.15 -0.80
C TYR A 32 -0.18 -5.25 0.21
N MET A 33 0.82 -4.53 -0.30
CA MET A 33 1.35 -3.35 0.38
C MET A 33 0.67 -2.11 -0.22
N LEU A 34 0.01 -1.32 0.63
CA LEU A 34 -0.59 -0.04 0.26
C LEU A 34 0.37 1.10 0.63
N THR A 35 0.69 1.94 -0.35
CA THR A 35 1.43 3.21 -0.16
C THR A 35 0.71 4.34 -0.90
N ASN A 36 0.81 5.58 -0.38
CA ASN A 36 0.23 6.76 -1.04
C ASN A 36 1.22 7.51 -1.94
N ARG A 37 2.48 7.08 -1.98
CA ARG A 37 3.52 7.71 -2.81
C ARG A 37 4.25 6.67 -3.62
N VAL A 38 4.54 7.06 -4.87
CA VAL A 38 5.37 6.29 -5.80
C VAL A 38 6.86 6.50 -5.53
N ALA A 39 7.24 7.69 -5.08
CA ALA A 39 8.61 8.05 -4.74
C ALA A 39 8.66 8.90 -3.46
N GLY A 40 9.78 8.83 -2.75
CA GLY A 40 9.97 9.46 -1.44
C GLY A 40 9.32 8.69 -0.30
N GLU A 41 9.42 9.23 0.91
CA GLU A 41 8.83 8.61 2.10
C GLU A 41 7.30 8.67 2.04
N PRO A 42 6.58 7.52 2.09
CA PRO A 42 5.13 7.51 2.07
C PRO A 42 4.57 7.93 3.43
N THR A 43 3.32 8.36 3.46
CA THR A 43 2.58 8.62 4.71
C THR A 43 2.05 7.33 5.33
N TRP A 44 1.70 6.35 4.49
CA TRP A 44 1.17 5.04 4.88
C TRP A 44 1.97 3.92 4.25
N ARG A 45 2.19 2.85 5.01
CA ARG A 45 2.75 1.59 4.51
C ARG A 45 2.09 0.42 5.24
N LEU A 46 0.94 0.03 4.70
CA LEU A 46 0.01 -0.89 5.34
C LEU A 46 -0.06 -2.21 4.59
N ARG A 47 -0.23 -3.31 5.33
CA ARG A 47 -0.55 -4.63 4.79
C ARG A 47 -2.06 -4.76 4.69
N VAL A 48 -2.54 -5.05 3.48
CA VAL A 48 -3.95 -5.31 3.22
C VAL A 48 -4.07 -6.73 2.67
N VAL A 49 -4.95 -7.55 3.23
CA VAL A 49 -5.26 -8.88 2.68
C VAL A 49 -6.68 -8.85 2.16
N LEU A 50 -6.83 -9.10 0.86
CA LEU A 50 -8.12 -9.18 0.18
C LEU A 50 -8.51 -10.63 -0.04
N LYS A 51 -9.71 -11.00 0.40
CA LYS A 51 -10.32 -12.31 0.13
C LYS A 51 -11.06 -12.29 -1.22
N PRO A 52 -11.36 -13.46 -1.81
CA PRO A 52 -12.22 -13.54 -3.00
C PRO A 52 -13.53 -12.79 -2.80
N SER A 53 -13.84 -11.92 -3.77
CA SER A 53 -15.05 -11.07 -3.79
C SER A 53 -15.20 -10.10 -2.61
N GLU A 54 -14.14 -9.85 -1.84
CA GLU A 54 -14.16 -8.87 -0.75
C GLU A 54 -14.16 -7.44 -1.31
N GLU A 55 -15.14 -6.64 -0.91
CA GLU A 55 -15.06 -5.19 -0.95
C GLU A 55 -14.52 -4.69 0.38
N ARG A 56 -13.42 -3.92 0.34
CA ARG A 56 -12.76 -3.41 1.53
C ARG A 56 -12.64 -1.90 1.49
N GLU A 57 -13.20 -1.26 2.51
CA GLU A 57 -13.01 0.16 2.78
C GLU A 57 -11.81 0.36 3.71
N LEU A 58 -10.96 1.33 3.41
CA LEU A 58 -9.80 1.69 4.22
C LEU A 58 -9.83 3.19 4.50
N ASN A 59 -10.04 3.54 5.77
CA ASN A 59 -9.97 4.92 6.23
C ASN A 59 -8.52 5.26 6.60
N LEU A 60 -7.87 6.05 5.76
CA LEU A 60 -6.49 6.49 5.96
C LEU A 60 -6.47 7.78 6.78
N GLY A 61 -5.74 7.77 7.89
CA GLY A 61 -5.65 8.92 8.79
C GLY A 61 -4.45 8.85 9.72
N PRO A 62 -4.35 9.76 10.70
CA PRO A 62 -3.24 9.78 11.65
C PRO A 62 -3.09 8.48 12.45
N GLY A 63 -4.20 7.77 12.72
CA GLY A 63 -4.21 6.52 13.48
C GLY A 63 -3.56 5.33 12.79
N ASN A 64 -3.26 5.41 11.49
CA ASN A 64 -2.60 4.33 10.75
C ASN A 64 -1.46 4.83 9.84
N ASN A 65 -0.95 6.04 10.07
CA ASN A 65 0.24 6.53 9.36
C ASN A 65 1.52 5.81 9.83
N LEU A 66 2.66 6.05 9.16
CA LEU A 66 3.93 5.41 9.51
C LEU A 66 4.37 5.56 10.98
N SER A 67 3.95 6.62 11.67
CA SER A 67 4.30 6.82 13.09
C SER A 67 3.45 5.96 14.03
N ALA A 68 2.24 5.60 13.61
CA ALA A 68 1.32 4.75 14.36
C ALA A 68 1.42 3.27 13.97
N GLN A 69 1.51 3.00 12.66
CA GLN A 69 1.55 1.66 12.09
C GLN A 69 2.39 1.62 10.81
N ASP A 70 3.41 0.79 10.84
CA ASP A 70 4.29 0.52 9.71
C ASP A 70 4.46 -0.99 9.58
N ASP A 71 3.68 -1.61 8.69
CA ASP A 71 3.64 -3.07 8.52
C ASP A 71 4.85 -3.60 7.74
N PHE A 72 5.69 -2.70 7.21
CA PHE A 72 6.87 -3.05 6.43
C PHE A 72 8.09 -2.16 6.76
N PRO A 73 8.55 -2.13 8.03
CA PRO A 73 9.61 -1.24 8.48
C PRO A 73 10.94 -1.46 7.76
N GLN A 74 11.19 -2.64 7.20
CA GLN A 74 12.37 -2.94 6.39
C GLN A 74 12.54 -2.02 5.17
N PHE A 75 11.44 -1.45 4.63
CA PHE A 75 11.53 -0.52 3.51
C PHE A 75 11.91 0.91 3.91
N ARG A 76 12.08 1.22 5.21
CA ARG A 76 12.69 2.50 5.65
C ARG A 76 14.16 2.60 5.26
N GLN A 77 14.85 1.47 5.11
CA GLN A 77 16.31 1.40 4.94
C GLN A 77 16.76 1.05 3.53
N ALA A 78 15.89 1.10 2.51
CA ALA A 78 16.31 1.02 1.12
C ALA A 78 17.07 2.30 0.73
N LYS A 79 18.27 2.47 1.32
CA LYS A 79 19.30 3.39 0.87
C LYS A 79 19.58 3.01 -0.58
N PRO A 80 19.60 3.96 -1.54
CA PRO A 80 20.09 3.62 -2.86
C PRO A 80 21.50 3.01 -2.70
N PRO A 81 21.86 1.96 -3.47
CA PRO A 81 23.25 1.50 -3.47
C PRO A 81 24.11 2.72 -3.76
N SER A 82 25.02 3.03 -2.85
CA SER A 82 26.11 3.97 -3.10
C SER A 82 26.95 3.36 -4.23
N GLY A 83 26.67 3.81 -5.45
CA GLY A 83 27.59 3.66 -6.58
C GLY A 83 28.77 4.60 -6.43
#